data_AF-A0A6H9UVK3-F1
#
_entry.id   AF-A0A6H9UVK3-F1
#
_cell.length_a   1.000
_cell.length_b   1.000
_cell.length_c   1.000
_cell.angle_alpha   90.00
_cell.angle_beta   90.00
_cell.angle_gamma   90.00
#
_symmetry.space_group_name_H-M   'P 1'
#
loop_
_entity.id
_entity.type
_entity.pdbx_description
1 polymer ?
#
loop_
_entity_poly.entity_id
_entity_poly.type
_entity_poly.pdbx_seq_one_letter_code
_entity_poly.pdbx_strand_id
1 'polypeptide(L)'
;MDSSVVFNVVTTAIAVVAVVTSIVFSVRQARIARHANHISVMVDLLAEFRSAQFHEQHDYVCTRLGAEHDPEAGVRGLPGEAKAAFYNIVYYYQSFANLAVFGLLDETLMVTVLRTRITSVWQAVRPFVERERELRGEGGGTYLSIFEELARLAAELPPEHVRDQMAETRRRLTRLRMMR
;
A
#
# COMPACT_ATOMS: atom_id res chain seq x y z
N MET A 1 14.35 -1.77 -62.33
CA MET A 1 14.40 -2.03 -60.87
C MET A 1 14.24 -3.52 -60.71
N ASP A 2 15.26 -4.21 -60.21
CA ASP A 2 15.24 -5.66 -60.12
C ASP A 2 14.19 -6.12 -59.10
N SER A 3 13.33 -7.06 -59.51
CA SER A 3 12.23 -7.59 -58.69
C SER A 3 12.72 -8.13 -57.33
N SER A 4 13.98 -8.56 -57.25
CA SER A 4 14.66 -8.98 -56.03
C SER A 4 14.85 -7.86 -55.00
N VAL A 5 15.15 -6.64 -55.46
CA VAL A 5 15.34 -5.47 -54.57
C VAL A 5 14.01 -5.06 -53.95
N VAL A 6 12.95 -5.02 -54.76
CA VAL A 6 11.59 -4.70 -54.27
C VAL A 6 11.12 -5.75 -53.26
N PHE A 7 11.34 -7.04 -53.53
CA PHE A 7 10.99 -8.12 -52.62
C PHE A 7 11.72 -8.00 -51.29
N ASN A 8 13.05 -7.81 -51.30
CA ASN A 8 13.85 -7.69 -50.09
C ASN A 8 13.44 -6.47 -49.23
N VAL A 9 13.11 -5.34 -49.85
CA VAL A 9 12.63 -4.14 -49.16
C VAL A 9 11.29 -4.41 -48.47
N VAL A 10 10.36 -5.07 -49.16
CA VAL A 10 9.05 -5.43 -48.60
C VAL A 10 9.21 -6.41 -47.43
N THR A 11 10.02 -7.46 -47.58
CA THR A 11 10.27 -8.43 -46.51
C THR A 11 10.90 -7.78 -45.29
N THR A 12 11.86 -6.87 -45.50
CA THR A 12 12.51 -6.13 -44.41
C THR A 12 11.51 -5.21 -43.70
N ALA A 13 10.66 -4.50 -44.43
CA ALA A 13 9.62 -3.65 -43.84
C ALA A 13 8.63 -4.47 -42.99
N ILE A 14 8.20 -5.63 -43.48
CA ILE A 14 7.31 -6.53 -42.74
C ILE A 14 7.99 -7.02 -41.46
N ALA A 15 9.26 -7.42 -41.53
CA ALA A 15 10.02 -7.86 -40.36
C ALA A 15 10.15 -6.75 -39.31
N VAL A 16 10.42 -5.51 -39.73
CA VAL A 16 10.50 -4.35 -38.82
C VAL A 16 9.15 -4.09 -38.14
N VAL A 17 8.04 -4.10 -38.89
CA VAL A 17 6.70 -3.92 -38.31
C VAL A 17 6.37 -5.04 -37.33
N ALA A 18 6.70 -6.30 -37.64
CA ALA A 18 6.49 -7.43 -36.76
C ALA A 18 7.29 -7.30 -35.44
N VAL A 19 8.54 -6.83 -35.51
CA VAL A 19 9.36 -6.59 -34.30
C VAL A 19 8.80 -5.44 -33.47
N VAL A 20 8.43 -4.32 -34.09
CA VAL A 20 7.86 -3.16 -33.37
C VAL A 20 6.56 -3.54 -32.67
N THR A 21 5.67 -4.23 -33.37
CA THR A 21 4.42 -4.73 -32.78
C THR A 21 4.69 -5.70 -31.64
N SER A 22 5.60 -6.67 -31.81
CA SER A 22 5.99 -7.60 -30.75
C SER A 22 6.52 -6.88 -29.50
N ILE A 23 7.38 -5.86 -29.67
CA ILE A 23 7.89 -5.06 -28.55
C ILE A 23 6.75 -4.33 -27.84
N VAL A 24 5.86 -3.66 -28.59
CA VAL A 24 4.70 -2.94 -28.02
C VAL A 24 3.78 -3.90 -27.25
N PHE A 25 3.50 -5.08 -27.81
CA PHE A 25 2.67 -6.09 -27.14
C PHE A 25 3.36 -6.67 -25.91
N SER A 26 4.64 -6.99 -25.96
CA SER A 26 5.40 -7.48 -24.81
C SER A 26 5.48 -6.44 -23.69
N VAL A 27 5.67 -5.16 -24.00
CA VAL A 27 5.65 -4.07 -23.00
C VAL A 27 4.26 -3.93 -22.38
N ARG A 28 3.20 -4.00 -23.19
CA ARG A 28 1.81 -3.97 -22.68
C ARG A 28 1.49 -5.18 -21.82
N GLN A 29 1.86 -6.38 -22.25
CA GLN A 29 1.67 -7.61 -21.49
C GLN A 29 2.44 -7.59 -20.17
N ALA A 30 3.69 -7.11 -20.17
CA ALA A 30 4.46 -6.93 -18.94
C ALA A 30 3.86 -5.87 -18.01
N ARG A 31 3.19 -4.84 -18.54
CA ARG A 31 2.46 -3.86 -17.72
C ARG A 31 1.17 -4.45 -17.12
N ILE A 32 0.42 -5.24 -17.89
CA ILE A 32 -0.82 -5.90 -17.43
C ILE A 32 -0.50 -7.01 -16.41
N ALA A 33 0.52 -7.82 -16.67
CA ALA A 33 0.97 -8.87 -15.76
C ALA A 33 1.46 -8.30 -14.42
N ARG A 34 2.10 -7.12 -14.44
CA ARG A 34 2.42 -6.38 -13.21
C ARG A 34 1.17 -6.04 -12.41
N HIS A 35 0.09 -5.55 -13.03
CA HIS A 35 -1.16 -5.27 -12.32
C HIS A 35 -1.87 -6.53 -11.79
N ALA A 36 -1.80 -7.66 -12.50
CA ALA A 36 -2.45 -8.91 -12.05
C ALA A 36 -1.85 -9.45 -10.74
N ASN A 37 -0.53 -9.34 -10.55
CA ASN A 37 0.12 -9.78 -9.31
C ASN A 37 -0.26 -8.92 -8.09
N HIS A 38 -0.58 -7.64 -8.29
CA HIS A 38 -0.87 -6.72 -7.18
C HIS A 38 -2.27 -6.95 -6.59
N ILE A 39 -3.20 -7.48 -7.39
CA ILE A 39 -4.57 -7.77 -6.96
C ILE A 39 -4.61 -8.92 -5.95
N SER A 40 -3.82 -9.99 -6.15
CA SER A 40 -3.79 -11.12 -5.20
C SER A 40 -3.27 -10.69 -3.83
N VAL A 41 -2.17 -9.93 -3.80
CA VAL A 41 -1.60 -9.39 -2.54
C VAL A 41 -2.59 -8.48 -1.83
N MET A 42 -3.29 -7.62 -2.57
CA MET A 42 -4.37 -6.79 -2.01
C MET A 42 -5.51 -7.63 -1.42
N VAL A 43 -5.93 -8.71 -2.09
CA VAL A 43 -7.01 -9.59 -1.63
C VAL A 43 -6.62 -10.31 -0.34
N ASP A 44 -5.40 -10.83 -0.25
CA ASP A 44 -4.91 -11.52 0.95
C ASP A 44 -4.81 -10.56 2.14
N LEU A 45 -4.33 -9.34 1.92
CA LEU A 45 -4.28 -8.32 2.97
C LEU A 45 -5.68 -7.84 3.40
N LEU A 46 -6.63 -7.78 2.47
CA LEU A 46 -8.04 -7.48 2.77
C LEU A 46 -8.73 -8.65 3.47
N ALA A 47 -8.30 -9.89 3.26
CA ALA A 47 -8.84 -11.05 3.95
C ALA A 47 -8.51 -11.01 5.45
N GLU A 48 -7.28 -10.65 5.80
CA GLU A 48 -6.87 -10.43 7.19
C GLU A 48 -7.68 -9.32 7.86
N PHE A 49 -7.96 -8.23 7.12
CA PHE A 49 -8.82 -7.15 7.59
C PHE A 49 -10.23 -7.63 7.95
N ARG A 50 -10.69 -8.77 7.43
CA ARG A 50 -12.03 -9.33 7.71
C ARG A 50 -12.04 -10.26 8.92
N SER A 51 -10.89 -10.55 9.54
CA SER A 51 -10.86 -11.40 10.72
C SER A 51 -11.42 -10.66 11.94
N ALA A 52 -12.24 -11.35 12.74
CA ALA A 52 -12.79 -10.80 13.97
C ALA A 52 -11.69 -10.51 14.99
N GLN A 53 -10.68 -11.37 15.04
CA GLN A 53 -9.50 -11.23 15.90
C GLN A 53 -8.72 -9.96 15.57
N PHE A 54 -8.52 -9.63 14.29
CA PHE A 54 -7.84 -8.40 13.90
C PHE A 54 -8.61 -7.16 14.36
N HIS A 55 -9.94 -7.16 14.26
CA HIS A 55 -10.75 -6.05 14.74
C HIS A 55 -10.68 -5.87 16.26
N GLU A 56 -10.70 -6.97 17.02
CA GLU A 56 -10.56 -6.94 18.47
C GLU A 56 -9.18 -6.43 18.89
N GLN A 57 -8.11 -6.93 18.26
CA GLN A 57 -6.75 -6.47 18.51
C GLN A 57 -6.56 -5.01 18.10
N HIS A 58 -7.17 -4.58 17.00
CA HIS A 58 -7.14 -3.19 16.56
C HIS A 58 -7.81 -2.28 17.59
N ASP A 59 -8.99 -2.66 18.07
CA ASP A 59 -9.70 -1.89 19.10
C ASP A 59 -8.85 -1.83 20.38
N TYR A 60 -8.35 -2.97 20.85
CA TYR A 60 -7.45 -3.04 22.00
C TYR A 60 -6.24 -2.12 21.86
N VAL A 61 -5.53 -2.16 20.73
CA VAL A 61 -4.37 -1.31 20.46
C VAL A 61 -4.75 0.18 20.47
N CYS A 62 -5.90 0.54 19.89
CA CYS A 62 -6.30 1.94 19.78
C CYS A 62 -6.89 2.52 21.07
N THR A 63 -7.55 1.71 21.90
CA THR A 63 -8.36 2.22 23.03
C THR A 63 -7.85 1.81 24.40
N ARG A 64 -7.17 0.65 24.50
CA ARG A 64 -6.81 0.03 25.79
C ARG A 64 -5.31 -0.03 26.04
N LEU A 65 -4.49 -0.26 25.01
CA LEU A 65 -3.04 -0.46 25.16
C LEU A 65 -2.35 0.63 25.98
N GLY A 66 -2.57 1.91 25.64
CA GLY A 66 -2.00 3.04 26.37
C GLY A 66 -2.66 3.35 27.72
N ALA A 67 -3.85 2.80 27.97
CA ALA A 67 -4.53 2.95 29.27
C ALA A 67 -4.08 1.86 30.26
N GLU A 68 -3.72 0.68 29.77
CA GLU A 68 -3.34 -0.48 30.59
C GLU A 68 -1.84 -0.62 30.79
N HIS A 69 -1.03 -0.05 29.90
CA HIS A 69 0.42 -0.23 29.90
C HIS A 69 1.17 1.08 29.73
N ASP A 70 2.22 1.24 30.55
CA ASP A 70 3.12 2.38 30.46
C ASP A 70 4.12 2.19 29.29
N PRO A 71 4.27 3.18 28.39
CA PRO A 71 5.29 3.17 27.36
C PRO A 71 6.74 3.11 27.85
N GLU A 72 7.05 3.41 29.11
CA GLU A 72 8.43 3.56 29.63
C GLU A 72 9.40 2.41 29.29
N ALA A 73 8.91 1.17 29.27
CA ALA A 73 9.71 -0.01 28.94
C ALA A 73 9.73 -0.35 27.44
N GLY A 74 9.18 0.53 26.60
CA GLY A 74 9.02 0.35 25.17
C GLY A 74 8.10 -0.82 24.81
N VAL A 75 8.12 -1.22 23.54
CA VAL A 75 7.36 -2.38 23.04
C VAL A 75 7.87 -3.68 23.65
N ARG A 76 9.17 -3.75 23.97
CA ARG A 76 9.77 -4.95 24.57
C ARG A 76 9.23 -5.27 25.95
N GLY A 77 8.86 -4.26 26.73
CA GLY A 77 8.32 -4.40 28.08
C GLY A 77 6.84 -4.77 28.17
N LEU A 78 6.12 -4.78 27.03
CA LEU A 78 4.71 -5.19 27.01
C LEU A 78 4.55 -6.67 27.40
N PRO A 79 3.48 -7.02 28.16
CA PRO A 79 3.14 -8.41 28.45
C PRO A 79 2.78 -9.16 27.16
N GLY A 80 2.88 -10.48 27.18
CA GLY A 80 2.84 -11.33 25.97
C GLY A 80 1.63 -11.08 25.06
N GLU A 81 0.43 -10.96 25.62
CA GLU A 81 -0.80 -10.72 24.85
C GLU A 81 -0.84 -9.31 24.24
N ALA A 82 -0.51 -8.28 25.02
CA ALA A 82 -0.45 -6.91 24.54
C ALA A 82 0.60 -6.73 23.44
N LYS A 83 1.75 -7.39 23.62
CA LYS A 83 2.85 -7.41 22.65
C LYS A 83 2.46 -8.13 21.35
N ALA A 84 1.73 -9.24 21.45
CA ALA A 84 1.21 -9.95 20.28
C ALA A 84 0.18 -9.08 19.52
N ALA A 85 -0.75 -8.43 20.23
CA ALA A 85 -1.70 -7.51 19.62
C ALA A 85 -1.00 -6.32 18.96
N PHE A 86 -0.01 -5.73 19.63
CA PHE A 86 0.84 -4.69 19.04
C PHE A 86 1.48 -5.19 17.74
N TYR A 87 2.14 -6.34 17.75
CA TYR A 87 2.82 -6.85 16.56
C TYR A 87 1.86 -7.14 15.42
N ASN A 88 0.76 -7.82 15.68
CA ASN A 88 -0.21 -8.14 14.64
C ASN A 88 -0.74 -6.88 13.94
N ILE A 89 -1.10 -5.86 14.70
CA ILE A 89 -1.66 -4.62 14.14
C ILE A 89 -0.58 -3.75 13.51
N VAL A 90 0.51 -3.48 14.22
CA VAL A 90 1.54 -2.55 13.76
C VAL A 90 2.31 -3.12 12.57
N TYR A 91 2.66 -4.41 12.58
CA TYR A 91 3.37 -5.03 11.46
C TYR A 91 2.46 -5.22 10.24
N TYR A 92 1.15 -5.35 10.44
CA TYR A 92 0.19 -5.29 9.34
C TYR A 92 0.28 -3.95 8.61
N TYR A 93 0.13 -2.82 9.30
CA TYR A 93 0.24 -1.50 8.65
C TYR A 93 1.65 -1.18 8.14
N GLN A 94 2.70 -1.62 8.83
CA GLN A 94 4.08 -1.54 8.34
C GLN A 94 4.26 -2.31 7.02
N SER A 95 3.65 -3.49 6.88
CA SER A 95 3.73 -4.27 5.64
C SER A 95 3.02 -3.55 4.49
N PHE A 96 1.88 -2.92 4.76
CA PHE A 96 1.21 -2.04 3.81
C PHE A 96 2.08 -0.85 3.39
N ALA A 97 2.69 -0.18 4.36
CA ALA A 97 3.58 0.95 4.12
C ALA A 97 4.79 0.52 3.27
N ASN A 98 5.39 -0.65 3.53
CA ASN A 98 6.47 -1.20 2.71
C ASN A 98 6.03 -1.40 1.26
N LEU A 99 4.85 -2.01 1.04
CA LEU A 99 4.33 -2.24 -0.32
C LEU A 99 4.09 -0.92 -1.07
N ALA A 100 3.63 0.11 -0.38
CA ALA A 100 3.44 1.44 -0.95
C ALA A 100 4.79 2.09 -1.34
N VAL A 101 5.77 2.08 -0.43
CA VAL A 101 7.11 2.63 -0.68
C VAL A 101 7.81 1.95 -1.86
N PHE A 102 7.61 0.65 -2.06
CA PHE A 102 8.18 -0.07 -3.21
C PHE A 102 7.34 0.02 -4.50
N GLY A 103 6.27 0.81 -4.51
CA GLY A 103 5.41 1.03 -5.68
C GLY A 103 4.56 -0.18 -6.09
N LEU A 104 4.42 -1.16 -5.19
CA LEU A 104 3.55 -2.33 -5.36
C LEU A 104 2.08 -2.01 -5.03
N LEU A 105 1.85 -0.92 -4.30
CA LEU A 105 0.54 -0.42 -3.95
C LEU A 105 0.47 1.08 -4.22
N ASP A 106 -0.67 1.55 -4.75
CA ASP A 106 -0.93 2.98 -4.86
C ASP A 106 -1.16 3.56 -3.45
N GLU A 107 -0.18 4.32 -2.99
CA GLU A 107 -0.19 4.99 -1.70
C GLU A 107 -1.40 5.92 -1.54
N THR A 108 -1.76 6.67 -2.59
CA THR A 108 -2.87 7.62 -2.53
C THR A 108 -4.19 6.88 -2.29
N LEU A 109 -4.39 5.78 -3.00
CA LEU A 109 -5.60 4.96 -2.85
C LEU A 109 -5.67 4.32 -1.46
N MET A 110 -4.55 3.79 -0.97
CA MET A 110 -4.48 3.17 0.36
C MET A 110 -4.78 4.18 1.46
N VAL A 111 -4.09 5.32 1.43
CA VAL A 111 -4.21 6.32 2.46
C VAL A 111 -5.61 6.94 2.45
N THR A 112 -6.21 7.11 1.27
CA THR A 112 -7.61 7.53 1.14
C THR A 112 -8.57 6.57 1.87
N VAL A 113 -8.43 5.26 1.65
CA VAL A 113 -9.37 4.27 2.22
C VAL A 113 -9.13 4.02 3.71
N LEU A 114 -7.87 3.94 4.13
CA LEU A 114 -7.50 3.52 5.48
C LEU A 114 -7.09 4.68 6.40
N ARG A 115 -7.23 5.93 5.94
CA ARG A 115 -6.80 7.16 6.64
C ARG A 115 -7.02 7.09 8.14
N THR A 116 -8.28 7.00 8.55
CA THR A 116 -8.69 7.05 9.96
C THR A 116 -8.02 5.95 10.77
N ARG A 117 -7.93 4.73 10.24
CA ARG A 117 -7.34 3.61 10.97
C ARG A 117 -5.82 3.75 11.07
N ILE A 118 -5.15 4.10 9.98
CA ILE A 118 -3.71 4.37 9.97
C ILE A 118 -3.38 5.45 11.00
N THR A 119 -4.11 6.57 11.00
CA THR A 119 -3.87 7.67 11.94
C THR A 119 -4.15 7.25 13.39
N SER A 120 -5.26 6.54 13.65
CA SER A 120 -5.62 6.12 15.01
C SER A 120 -4.61 5.15 15.59
N VAL A 121 -4.20 4.15 14.81
CA VAL A 121 -3.21 3.17 15.25
C VAL A 121 -1.88 3.85 15.53
N TRP A 122 -1.39 4.71 14.61
CA TRP A 122 -0.13 5.41 14.81
C TRP A 122 -0.15 6.26 16.09
N GLN A 123 -1.21 7.05 16.31
CA GLN A 123 -1.33 7.88 17.51
C GLN A 123 -1.30 7.05 18.80
N ALA A 124 -1.94 5.88 18.81
CA ALA A 124 -1.97 5.01 19.98
C ALA A 124 -0.60 4.35 20.26
N VAL A 125 0.13 3.95 19.22
CA VAL A 125 1.39 3.19 19.39
C VAL A 125 2.62 4.07 19.43
N ARG A 126 2.55 5.32 18.94
CA ARG A 126 3.69 6.25 18.86
C ARG A 126 4.49 6.34 20.17
N PRO A 127 3.90 6.50 21.37
CA PRO A 127 4.67 6.59 22.61
C PRO A 127 5.55 5.36 22.88
N PHE A 128 5.03 4.15 22.61
CA PHE A 128 5.77 2.91 22.78
C PHE A 128 6.90 2.78 21.76
N VAL A 129 6.66 3.23 20.53
CA VAL A 129 7.64 3.20 19.45
C VAL A 129 8.77 4.19 19.71
N GLU A 130 8.45 5.43 20.07
CA GLU A 130 9.43 6.46 20.42
C GLU A 130 10.33 5.97 21.56
N ARG A 131 9.72 5.42 22.62
CA ARG A 131 10.49 4.89 23.75
C ARG A 131 11.35 3.69 23.36
N GLU A 132 10.83 2.78 22.53
CA GLU A 132 11.60 1.65 22.00
C GLU A 132 12.78 2.11 21.13
N ARG A 133 12.65 3.22 20.38
CA ARG A 133 13.75 3.81 19.60
C ARG A 133 14.86 4.31 20.52
N GLU A 134 14.50 5.02 21.59
CA GLU A 134 15.47 5.50 22.59
C GLU A 134 16.20 4.34 23.26
N LEU A 135 15.47 3.29 23.70
CA LEU A 135 16.05 2.11 24.35
C LEU A 135 16.99 1.32 23.45
N ARG A 136 16.85 1.44 22.12
CA ARG A 136 17.72 0.79 21.13
C ARG A 136 18.98 1.60 20.79
N GLY A 137 19.08 2.85 21.22
CA GLY A 137 20.23 3.71 20.93
C GLY A 137 20.40 4.02 19.44
N GLU A 138 21.64 4.07 18.94
CA GLU A 138 22.00 4.52 17.59
C GLU A 138 21.32 3.70 16.46
N GLY A 139 20.97 2.44 16.70
CA GLY A 139 20.26 1.59 15.75
C GLY A 139 18.72 1.68 15.81
N GLY A 140 18.19 2.47 16.75
CA GLY A 140 16.76 2.57 17.02
C GLY A 140 15.99 3.47 16.05
N GLY A 141 16.62 4.50 15.51
CA GLY A 141 15.94 5.59 14.79
C GLY A 141 15.09 5.17 13.58
N THR A 142 15.38 4.01 12.97
CA THR A 142 14.63 3.50 11.83
C THR A 142 13.44 2.61 12.21
N TYR A 143 13.29 2.24 13.48
CA TYR A 143 12.25 1.34 13.94
C TYR A 143 10.86 1.91 13.63
N LEU A 144 10.11 1.25 12.74
CA LEU A 144 8.77 1.65 12.27
C LEU A 144 8.71 3.03 11.57
N SER A 145 9.84 3.52 11.06
CA SER A 145 9.92 4.79 10.30
C SER A 145 9.05 4.81 9.05
N ILE A 146 8.90 3.67 8.37
CA ILE A 146 8.08 3.58 7.15
C ILE A 146 6.58 3.65 7.50
N PHE A 147 6.15 3.02 8.60
CA PHE A 147 4.77 3.18 9.07
C PHE A 147 4.48 4.61 9.55
N GLU A 148 5.44 5.24 10.24
CA GLU A 148 5.35 6.65 10.63
C GLU A 148 5.15 7.57 9.43
N GLU A 149 5.92 7.37 8.36
CA GLU A 149 5.80 8.16 7.13
C GLU A 149 4.42 7.96 6.48
N LEU A 150 3.94 6.72 6.41
CA LEU A 150 2.59 6.43 5.94
C LEU A 150 1.53 7.14 6.79
N ALA A 151 1.70 7.17 8.10
CA ALA A 151 0.78 7.85 9.02
C ALA A 151 0.82 9.38 8.87
N ARG A 152 2.00 9.95 8.58
CA ARG A 152 2.15 11.38 8.26
C ARG A 152 1.36 11.72 6.99
N LEU A 153 1.54 10.94 5.93
CA LEU A 153 0.82 11.12 4.67
C LEU A 153 -0.70 10.97 4.85
N ALA A 154 -1.13 10.05 5.73
CA ALA A 154 -2.53 9.91 6.12
C ALA A 154 -3.10 11.13 6.84
N ALA A 155 -2.33 11.73 7.73
CA ALA A 155 -2.76 12.91 8.46
C ALA A 155 -2.91 14.13 7.54
N GLU A 156 -2.04 14.27 6.52
CA GLU A 156 -2.00 15.39 5.58
C GLU A 156 -3.13 15.39 4.54
N LEU A 157 -3.79 14.24 4.32
CA LEU A 157 -4.91 14.16 3.38
C LEU A 157 -6.15 14.91 3.88
N PRO A 158 -6.76 15.78 3.04
CA PRO A 158 -8.00 16.46 3.37
C PRO A 158 -9.12 15.47 3.71
N PRO A 159 -9.98 15.75 4.71
CA PRO A 159 -11.10 14.90 5.06
C PRO A 159 -12.09 14.66 3.91
N GLU A 160 -12.19 15.62 2.96
CA GLU A 160 -13.01 15.47 1.76
C GLU A 160 -12.40 14.60 0.66
N HIS A 161 -11.11 14.24 0.72
CA HIS A 161 -10.42 13.59 -0.40
C HIS A 161 -11.10 12.28 -0.84
N VAL A 162 -11.58 11.47 0.11
CA VAL A 162 -12.35 10.25 -0.19
C VAL A 162 -13.66 10.58 -0.92
N ARG A 163 -14.39 11.59 -0.45
CA ARG A 163 -15.66 12.01 -1.03
C ARG A 163 -15.45 12.54 -2.44
N ASP A 164 -14.38 13.29 -2.67
CA ASP A 164 -14.02 13.85 -3.97
C ASP A 164 -13.63 12.76 -4.96
N GLN A 165 -12.78 11.81 -4.55
CA GLN A 165 -12.41 10.62 -5.32
C GLN A 165 -13.64 9.77 -5.71
N MET A 166 -14.56 9.53 -4.77
CA MET A 166 -15.81 8.81 -5.04
C MET A 166 -16.69 9.57 -6.03
N ALA A 167 -16.80 10.89 -5.89
CA ALA A 167 -17.57 11.72 -6.80
C ALA A 167 -16.97 11.74 -8.22
N GLU A 168 -15.64 11.83 -8.34
CA GLU A 168 -14.95 11.79 -9.63
C GLU A 168 -15.12 10.43 -10.32
N THR A 169 -14.93 9.33 -9.58
CA THR A 169 -15.12 7.96 -10.10
C THR A 169 -16.54 7.76 -10.62
N ARG A 170 -17.55 8.22 -9.86
CA ARG A 170 -18.95 8.17 -10.29
C ARG A 170 -19.16 8.98 -11.58
N ARG A 171 -18.62 10.19 -11.69
CA ARG A 171 -18.70 11.02 -12.91
C ARG A 171 -18.08 10.34 -14.13
N ARG A 172 -16.90 9.70 -13.99
CA ARG A 172 -16.25 8.94 -15.07
C ARG A 172 -17.11 7.78 -15.56
N LEU A 173 -17.68 7.00 -14.64
CA LEU A 173 -18.56 5.88 -14.97
C LEU A 173 -19.84 6.33 -15.67
N THR A 174 -20.43 7.45 -15.25
CA THR A 174 -21.61 8.02 -15.93
C THR A 174 -21.28 8.46 -17.35
N ARG A 175 -20.14 9.10 -17.60
CA ARG A 175 -19.71 9.49 -18.97
C ARG A 175 -19.52 8.28 -19.88
N LEU A 176 -18.87 7.22 -19.38
CA LEU A 176 -18.66 5.98 -20.15
C LEU A 176 -19.98 5.29 -20.50
N ARG A 177 -20.99 5.36 -19.63
CA ARG A 177 -22.34 4.84 -19.91
C ARG A 177 -23.12 5.66 -20.93
N MET A 178 -22.83 6.96 -21.07
CA MET A 178 -23.48 7.82 -22.09
C MET A 178 -22.83 7.70 -23.48
N MET A 179 -21.62 7.16 -23.56
CA MET A 179 -20.89 6.97 -24.83
C MET A 179 -21.11 5.57 -25.45
N ARG A 180 -22.00 4.76 -24.85
CA ARG A 180 -22.28 3.38 -25.24
C ARG A 180 -23.75 3.26 -25.63
#